data_AF-A0A973PWI0-F1
#
_entry.id   AF-A0A973PWI0-F1
#
_cell.length_a   1.000
_cell.length_b   1.000
_cell.length_c   1.000
_cell.angle_alpha   90.00
_cell.angle_beta   90.00
_cell.angle_gamma   90.00
#
_symmetry.space_group_name_H-M   'P 1'
#
loop_
_entity.id
_entity.type
_entity.pdbx_description
1 polymer ?
#
loop_
_entity_poly.entity_id
_entity_poly.type
_entity_poly.pdbx_seq_one_letter_code
_entity_poly.pdbx_strand_id
1 'polypeptide(L)'
;MIDTDRIRRTYTRVLGEPRIGGPPLPTDETERDILAGLLRGHAGLLAPVIERQAPRMHGEQRKAAEHVVARTYGALVVDPVASTTDAHLYDLAFLARALLVLLEHPALGERPRPHPER
;
A
#
# COMPACT_ATOMS: atom_id res chain seq x y z
N MET A 1 -6.18 -12.14 9.90
CA MET A 1 -5.44 -10.96 10.42
C MET A 1 -4.37 -10.61 9.39
N ILE A 2 -4.21 -9.34 9.02
CA ILE A 2 -3.21 -8.90 8.04
C ILE A 2 -1.84 -8.86 8.73
N ASP A 3 -0.83 -9.52 8.16
CA ASP A 3 0.55 -9.50 8.67
C ASP A 3 1.28 -8.24 8.17
N THR A 4 1.10 -7.15 8.92
CA THR A 4 1.64 -5.83 8.57
C THR A 4 3.17 -5.81 8.56
N ASP A 5 3.83 -6.59 9.42
CA ASP A 5 5.28 -6.67 9.48
C ASP A 5 5.86 -7.35 8.25
N ARG A 6 5.22 -8.41 7.75
CA ARG A 6 5.62 -9.04 6.49
C ARG A 6 5.45 -8.08 5.31
N ILE A 7 4.34 -7.34 5.24
CA ILE A 7 4.10 -6.34 4.19
C ILE A 7 5.20 -5.27 4.23
N ARG A 8 5.52 -4.77 5.43
CA ARG A 8 6.59 -3.80 5.67
C ARG A 8 7.93 -4.29 5.15
N ARG A 9 8.34 -5.49 5.54
CA ARG A 9 9.57 -6.11 5.05
C ARG A 9 9.58 -6.25 3.52
N THR A 10 8.46 -6.63 2.91
CA THR A 10 8.39 -6.82 1.45
C THR A 10 8.57 -5.50 0.70
N TYR A 11 7.85 -4.41 1.04
CA TYR A 11 8.05 -3.15 0.32
C TYR A 11 9.41 -2.50 0.64
N THR A 12 9.96 -2.70 1.85
CA THR A 12 11.28 -2.16 2.22
C THR A 12 12.41 -2.79 1.40
N ARG A 13 12.25 -4.05 0.94
CA ARG A 13 13.22 -4.66 0.00
C ARG A 13 13.32 -3.92 -1.34
N VAL A 14 12.30 -3.15 -1.74
CA VAL A 14 12.31 -2.36 -2.97
C VAL A 14 12.64 -0.90 -2.69
N LEU A 15 11.93 -0.29 -1.73
CA LEU A 15 12.05 1.15 -1.45
C LEU A 15 13.31 1.50 -0.63
N GLY A 16 13.91 0.50 0.01
CA GLY A 16 14.99 0.72 0.95
C GLY A 16 14.57 1.35 2.26
N GLU A 17 15.57 1.68 3.07
CA GLU A 17 15.37 2.49 4.27
C GLU A 17 15.47 3.98 3.92
N PRO A 18 14.63 4.84 4.54
CA PRO A 18 14.56 6.29 4.25
C PRO A 18 15.87 7.09 4.36
N ARG A 19 16.99 6.48 4.75
CA ARG A 19 18.31 7.12 4.92
C ARG A 19 19.47 6.36 4.28
N ILE A 20 19.26 5.10 3.90
CA ILE A 20 20.31 4.20 3.38
C ILE A 20 20.12 3.99 1.88
N GLY A 21 18.93 4.28 1.35
CA GLY A 21 18.56 3.98 -0.03
C GLY A 21 18.08 2.53 -0.17
N GLY A 22 17.62 2.19 -1.38
CA GLY A 22 17.20 0.84 -1.75
C GLY A 22 18.40 -0.10 -1.91
N PRO A 23 18.33 -1.35 -1.43
CA PRO A 23 19.22 -2.36 -1.97
C PRO A 23 18.96 -2.48 -3.48
N PRO A 24 19.97 -2.86 -4.28
CA PRO A 24 19.74 -3.16 -5.69
C PRO A 24 18.65 -4.23 -5.80
N LEU A 25 17.73 -4.05 -6.73
CA LEU A 25 16.67 -5.02 -6.98
C LEU A 25 17.28 -6.35 -7.44
N PRO A 26 16.62 -7.49 -7.15
CA PRO A 26 17.07 -8.77 -7.63
C PRO A 26 17.25 -8.75 -9.15
N THR A 27 18.36 -9.29 -9.63
CA THR A 27 18.60 -9.49 -11.08
C THR A 27 18.09 -10.85 -11.54
N ASP A 28 17.91 -11.80 -10.63
CA ASP A 28 17.32 -13.10 -10.91
C ASP A 28 15.82 -12.97 -11.20
N GLU A 29 15.39 -13.48 -12.35
CA GLU A 29 14.02 -13.37 -12.83
C GLU A 29 13.01 -14.05 -11.89
N THR A 30 13.38 -15.21 -11.33
CA THR A 30 12.52 -15.93 -10.39
C THR A 30 12.34 -15.15 -9.09
N GLU A 31 13.40 -14.56 -8.54
CA GLU A 31 13.30 -13.69 -7.37
C GLU A 31 12.45 -12.44 -7.63
N ARG A 32 12.54 -11.86 -8.83
CA ARG A 32 11.72 -10.72 -9.24
C ARG A 32 10.25 -11.09 -9.37
N ASP A 33 9.95 -12.24 -9.97
CA ASP A 33 8.58 -12.77 -10.08
C ASP A 33 7.95 -13.00 -8.70
N ILE A 34 8.71 -13.60 -7.79
CA ILE A 34 8.27 -13.82 -6.40
C ILE A 34 8.01 -12.47 -5.73
N LEU A 35 8.91 -11.50 -5.89
CA LEU A 35 8.77 -10.18 -5.29
C LEU A 35 7.55 -9.42 -5.84
N ALA A 36 7.37 -9.42 -7.16
CA ALA A 36 6.20 -8.84 -7.84
C ALA A 36 4.91 -9.50 -7.36
N GLY A 37 4.88 -10.84 -7.31
CA GLY A 37 3.74 -11.61 -6.81
C GLY A 37 3.38 -11.29 -5.35
N LEU A 38 4.39 -11.19 -4.48
CA LEU A 38 4.18 -10.80 -3.07
C LEU A 38 3.61 -9.38 -2.96
N LEU A 39 4.19 -8.41 -3.67
CA LEU A 39 3.72 -7.02 -3.63
C LEU A 39 2.29 -6.87 -4.18
N ARG A 40 1.98 -7.54 -5.30
CA ARG A 40 0.63 -7.60 -5.86
C ARG A 40 -0.34 -8.23 -4.88
N GLY A 41 0.04 -9.34 -4.24
CA GLY A 41 -0.77 -9.99 -3.21
C GLY A 41 -1.06 -9.06 -2.04
N HIS A 42 -0.03 -8.38 -1.50
CA HIS A 42 -0.19 -7.43 -0.41
C HIS A 42 -1.10 -6.26 -0.78
N ALA A 43 -0.86 -5.65 -1.95
CA ALA A 43 -1.66 -4.54 -2.44
C ALA A 43 -3.13 -4.96 -2.70
N GLY A 44 -3.34 -6.13 -3.29
CA GLY A 44 -4.68 -6.70 -3.52
C GLY A 44 -5.43 -7.08 -2.24
N LEU A 45 -4.71 -7.41 -1.17
CA LEU A 45 -5.30 -7.63 0.16
C LEU A 45 -5.68 -6.31 0.85
N LEU A 46 -4.84 -5.29 0.74
CA LEU A 46 -5.01 -4.01 1.45
C LEU A 46 -6.01 -3.07 0.76
N ALA A 47 -5.98 -2.96 -0.57
CA ALA A 47 -6.84 -2.05 -1.34
C ALA A 47 -8.33 -2.15 -1.00
N PRO A 48 -8.97 -3.33 -0.98
CA PRO A 48 -10.40 -3.42 -0.66
C PRO A 48 -10.70 -3.10 0.82
N VAL A 49 -9.72 -3.24 1.72
CA VAL A 49 -9.89 -2.83 3.13
C VAL A 49 -9.93 -1.32 3.24
N ILE A 50 -8.99 -0.63 2.59
CA ILE A 50 -8.92 0.83 2.57
C ILE A 50 -10.12 1.43 1.84
N GLU A 51 -10.53 0.84 0.71
CA GLU A 51 -11.73 1.25 -0.03
C GLU A 51 -12.98 1.27 0.86
N ARG A 52 -13.18 0.25 1.68
CA ARG A 52 -14.30 0.20 2.64
C ARG A 52 -14.18 1.21 3.78
N GLN A 53 -12.95 1.63 4.13
CA GLN A 53 -12.71 2.62 5.18
C GLN A 53 -12.75 4.06 4.67
N ALA A 54 -12.44 4.30 3.39
CA ALA A 54 -12.33 5.62 2.79
C ALA A 54 -13.57 6.53 3.01
N PRO A 55 -14.83 6.04 2.95
CA PRO A 55 -16.00 6.87 3.24
C PRO A 55 -16.05 7.43 4.67
N ARG A 56 -15.30 6.83 5.61
CA ARG A 56 -15.20 7.26 7.02
C ARG A 56 -14.00 8.17 7.28
N MET A 57 -13.11 8.32 6.31
CA MET A 57 -11.98 9.25 6.38
C MET A 57 -12.45 10.66 6.02
N HIS A 58 -11.76 11.68 6.52
CA HIS A 58 -12.11 13.08 6.25
C HIS A 58 -11.02 13.84 5.46
N GLY A 59 -11.46 14.89 4.77
CA GLY A 59 -10.58 15.85 4.11
C GLY A 59 -9.59 15.21 3.13
N GLU A 60 -8.34 15.64 3.23
CA GLU A 60 -7.24 15.19 2.35
C GLU A 60 -6.91 13.71 2.53
N GLN A 61 -7.13 13.13 3.71
CA GLN A 61 -6.88 11.70 3.91
C GLN A 61 -7.84 10.83 3.10
N ARG A 62 -9.11 11.22 3.00
CA ARG A 62 -10.08 10.52 2.14
C ARG A 62 -9.66 10.55 0.68
N LYS A 63 -9.29 11.73 0.18
CA LYS A 63 -8.81 11.91 -1.20
C LYS A 63 -7.57 11.08 -1.48
N ALA A 64 -6.63 11.05 -0.53
CA ALA A 64 -5.42 10.23 -0.61
C ALA A 64 -5.78 8.73 -0.66
N ALA A 65 -6.70 8.27 0.18
CA ALA A 65 -7.16 6.89 0.18
C ALA A 65 -7.84 6.49 -1.13
N GLU A 66 -8.77 7.31 -1.64
CA GLU A 66 -9.43 7.08 -2.93
C GLU A 66 -8.40 7.05 -4.08
N HIS A 67 -7.44 7.97 -4.09
CA HIS A 67 -6.38 8.01 -5.10
C HIS A 67 -5.49 6.76 -5.05
N VAL A 68 -5.01 6.38 -3.86
CA VAL A 68 -4.12 5.22 -3.68
C VAL A 68 -4.84 3.92 -4.04
N VAL A 69 -6.13 3.78 -3.69
CA VAL A 69 -6.94 2.61 -4.07
C VAL A 69 -7.10 2.54 -5.59
N ALA A 70 -7.47 3.65 -6.25
CA ALA A 70 -7.64 3.67 -7.70
C ALA A 70 -6.33 3.34 -8.44
N ARG A 71 -5.20 3.93 -7.99
CA ARG A 71 -3.87 3.61 -8.52
C ARG A 71 -3.48 2.16 -8.30
N THR A 72 -3.84 1.58 -7.15
CA THR A 72 -3.58 0.18 -6.83
C THR A 72 -4.33 -0.74 -7.79
N TYR A 73 -5.63 -0.54 -7.99
CA TYR A 73 -6.37 -1.36 -8.95
C TYR A 73 -5.82 -1.22 -10.38
N GLY A 74 -5.41 -0.01 -10.78
CA GLY A 74 -4.71 0.21 -12.06
C GLY A 74 -3.39 -0.56 -12.18
N ALA A 75 -2.60 -0.64 -11.11
CA ALA A 75 -1.37 -1.44 -11.10
C ALA A 75 -1.63 -2.96 -11.10
N LEU A 76 -2.71 -3.40 -10.45
CA LEU A 76 -3.07 -4.83 -10.38
C LEU A 76 -3.61 -5.39 -11.70
N VAL A 77 -4.11 -4.56 -12.62
CA VAL A 77 -4.55 -5.04 -13.95
C VAL A 77 -3.39 -5.16 -14.95
N VAL A 78 -2.19 -4.67 -14.61
CA VAL A 78 -0.99 -4.82 -15.45
C VAL A 78 -0.62 -6.30 -15.53
N ASP A 79 -0.24 -6.73 -16.74
CA ASP A 79 0.19 -8.10 -17.05
C ASP A 79 1.32 -8.56 -16.10
N PRO A 80 1.27 -9.81 -15.59
CA PRO A 80 2.29 -10.33 -14.69
C PRO A 80 3.72 -10.25 -15.24
N VAL A 81 3.94 -10.41 -16.55
CA VAL A 81 5.27 -10.30 -17.17
C VAL A 81 5.76 -8.84 -17.17
N ALA A 82 4.87 -7.88 -17.43
CA ALA A 82 5.21 -6.45 -17.32
C ALA A 82 5.40 -6.00 -15.86
N SER A 83 4.88 -6.78 -14.90
CA SER A 83 4.93 -6.46 -13.48
C SER A 83 6.31 -6.67 -12.83
N THR A 84 7.24 -7.26 -13.56
CA THR A 84 8.59 -7.56 -13.08
C THR A 84 9.59 -6.46 -13.40
N THR A 85 9.20 -5.39 -14.10
CA THR A 85 10.08 -4.24 -14.39
C THR A 85 10.41 -3.47 -13.12
N ASP A 86 11.59 -2.83 -13.06
CA ASP A 86 12.01 -2.04 -11.89
C ASP A 86 10.95 -0.99 -11.54
N ALA A 87 10.49 -0.23 -12.54
CA ALA A 87 9.48 0.80 -12.35
C ALA A 87 8.19 0.24 -11.74
N HIS A 88 7.71 -0.91 -12.21
CA HIS A 88 6.48 -1.50 -11.69
C HIS A 88 6.67 -2.08 -10.28
N LEU A 89 7.83 -2.68 -9.98
CA LEU A 89 8.16 -3.11 -8.62
C LEU A 89 8.17 -1.93 -7.64
N TYR A 90 8.77 -0.80 -8.04
CA TYR A 90 8.75 0.44 -7.27
C TYR A 90 7.34 0.95 -7.05
N ASP A 91 6.51 1.01 -8.10
CA ASP A 91 5.12 1.45 -8.00
C ASP A 91 4.32 0.56 -7.04
N LEU A 92 4.40 -0.76 -7.18
CA LEU A 92 3.71 -1.70 -6.29
C LEU A 92 4.19 -1.59 -4.84
N ALA A 93 5.49 -1.45 -4.61
CA ALA A 93 6.04 -1.26 -3.28
C ALA A 93 5.58 0.05 -2.65
N PHE A 94 5.55 1.13 -3.43
CA PHE A 94 5.04 2.43 -2.99
C PHE A 94 3.56 2.36 -2.62
N LEU A 95 2.74 1.73 -3.46
CA LEU A 95 1.31 1.56 -3.22
C LEU A 95 1.04 0.67 -2.00
N ALA A 96 1.76 -0.43 -1.84
CA ALA A 96 1.66 -1.30 -0.66
C ALA A 96 2.01 -0.53 0.62
N ARG A 97 3.07 0.28 0.61
CA ARG A 97 3.43 1.16 1.74
C ARG A 97 2.34 2.18 2.03
N ALA A 98 1.83 2.87 1.01
CA ALA A 98 0.81 3.89 1.17
C ALA A 98 -0.49 3.31 1.77
N LEU A 99 -0.93 2.16 1.25
CA LEU A 99 -2.07 1.42 1.79
C LEU A 99 -1.86 0.98 3.24
N LEU A 100 -0.66 0.50 3.58
CA LEU A 100 -0.35 0.12 4.97
C LEU A 100 -0.40 1.33 5.90
N VAL A 101 0.16 2.48 5.50
CA VAL A 101 0.10 3.72 6.30
C VAL A 101 -1.35 4.16 6.53
N LEU A 102 -2.20 4.08 5.51
CA LEU A 102 -3.63 4.40 5.63
C LEU A 102 -4.37 3.43 6.56
N LEU A 103 -3.95 2.15 6.58
CA LEU A 103 -4.51 1.14 7.47
C LEU A 103 -4.12 1.39 8.94
N GLU A 104 -2.86 1.74 9.18
CA GLU A 104 -2.30 1.94 10.53
C GLU A 104 -2.71 3.30 11.14
N HIS A 105 -2.93 4.31 10.29
CA HIS A 105 -3.26 5.67 10.71
C HIS A 105 -4.50 6.22 10.00
N PRO A 106 -5.67 5.57 10.12
CA PRO A 106 -6.88 6.07 9.52
C PRO A 106 -7.33 7.30 10.32
N ALA A 107 -7.37 8.48 9.70
CA ALA A 107 -7.94 9.71 10.26
C ALA A 107 -9.47 9.61 10.21
N LEU A 108 -9.99 8.65 10.98
CA LEU A 108 -11.40 8.51 11.28
C LEU A 108 -11.78 9.72 12.14
N GLY A 109 -12.84 10.42 11.77
CA GLY A 109 -13.31 11.56 12.55
C GLY A 109 -13.59 11.13 13.99
N GLU A 110 -13.24 11.97 14.96
CA GLU A 110 -13.77 11.80 16.32
C GLU A 110 -15.31 11.79 16.20
N ARG A 111 -15.98 10.78 16.79
CA ARG A 111 -17.41 10.93 17.07
C ARG A 111 -17.58 12.22 17.88
N PRO A 112 -18.54 13.10 17.56
CA PRO A 112 -18.81 14.24 18.42
C PRO A 112 -19.04 13.71 19.83
N ARG A 113 -18.19 14.12 20.78
CA ARG A 113 -18.45 13.82 22.20
C ARG A 113 -19.79 14.47 22.52
N PRO A 114 -20.77 13.75 23.07
CA PRO A 114 -22.02 14.37 23.47
C PRO A 114 -21.67 15.53 24.40
N HIS A 115 -22.12 16.73 24.04
CA HIS A 115 -22.02 17.88 24.93
C HIS A 115 -22.76 17.51 26.22
N PRO A 116 -22.14 17.67 27.40
CA PRO A 116 -22.90 17.60 28.64
C PRO A 116 -23.86 18.81 28.63
N GLU A 117 -25.15 18.52 28.49
CA GLU A 117 -26.22 19.48 28.74
C GLU A 117 -25.96 20.10 30.13
N ARG A 118 -25.83 21.43 30.16
CA ARG A 118 -25.78 22.23 31.39
C ARG A 118 -27.06 23.03 31.49
#